data_AF-A0A960BBG1-F1
#
_entry.id   AF-A0A960BBG1-F1
#
_cell.length_a   1.000
_cell.length_b   1.000
_cell.length_c   1.000
_cell.angle_alpha   90.00
_cell.angle_beta   90.00
_cell.angle_gamma   90.00
#
_symmetry.space_group_name_H-M   'P 1'
#
loop_
_entity.id
_entity.type
_entity.pdbx_description
1 polymer ?
#
loop_
_entity_poly.entity_id
_entity_poly.type
_entity_poly.pdbx_seq_one_letter_code
_entity_poly.pdbx_strand_id
1 'polypeptide(L)'
;MAEFRYEDMLPIGEDTTPYRLLTTEGVETVEGPDGRTFLKVAPEALELLAETAMHDIAHYLRPAHLAQLRTILDDPEASPNDKFVALDLMKNANI
;
A
#
# COMPACT_ATOMS: atom_id res chain seq x y z
N MET A 1 -11.35 43.76 2.67
CA MET A 1 -10.81 42.53 3.28
C MET A 1 -10.46 41.59 2.15
N ALA A 2 -9.31 40.91 2.22
CA ALA A 2 -8.98 39.90 1.22
C ALA A 2 -9.98 38.73 1.32
N GLU A 3 -10.34 38.14 0.18
CA GLU A 3 -11.23 37.00 0.10
C GLU A 3 -10.53 35.76 0.70
N PHE A 4 -11.24 35.00 1.53
CA PHE A 4 -10.71 33.77 2.11
C PHE A 4 -10.63 32.68 1.03
N ARG A 5 -9.44 32.10 0.86
CA ARG A 5 -9.21 30.93 0.02
C ARG A 5 -8.72 29.79 0.89
N TYR A 6 -9.52 28.74 0.97
CA TYR A 6 -9.14 27.51 1.64
C TYR A 6 -8.12 26.75 0.80
N GLU A 7 -7.12 26.18 1.47
CA GLU A 7 -6.18 25.23 0.90
C GLU A 7 -5.88 24.18 1.97
N ASP A 8 -5.82 22.91 1.58
CA ASP A 8 -5.45 21.84 2.48
C ASP A 8 -3.98 21.99 2.91
N MET A 9 -3.71 21.74 4.19
CA MET A 9 -2.34 21.82 4.73
C MET A 9 -1.40 20.79 4.09
N LEU A 10 -1.95 19.64 3.70
CA LEU A 10 -1.24 18.52 3.09
C LEU A 10 -2.07 17.98 1.92
N PRO A 11 -1.97 18.58 0.72
CA PRO A 11 -2.70 18.10 -0.44
C PRO A 11 -2.21 16.70 -0.82
N ILE A 12 -3.14 15.77 -0.98
CA ILE A 12 -2.85 14.41 -1.43
C ILE A 12 -2.66 14.39 -2.95
N GLY A 13 -1.66 13.62 -3.40
CA GLY A 13 -1.39 13.40 -4.82
C GLY A 13 -2.21 12.27 -5.43
N GLU A 14 -1.92 11.95 -6.68
CA GLU A 14 -2.48 10.78 -7.36
C GLU A 14 -2.06 9.48 -6.67
N ASP A 15 -3.03 8.58 -6.47
CA ASP A 15 -2.76 7.23 -5.97
C ASP A 15 -2.49 6.28 -7.14
N THR A 16 -1.24 5.87 -7.29
CA THR A 16 -0.79 4.92 -8.31
C THR A 16 -0.68 3.49 -7.77
N THR A 17 -1.21 3.21 -6.57
CA THR A 17 -1.09 1.91 -5.91
C THR A 17 -2.01 0.88 -6.58
N PRO A 18 -1.50 -0.28 -7.01
CA PRO A 18 -2.36 -1.35 -7.50
C PRO A 18 -3.06 -2.04 -6.32
N TYR A 19 -4.38 -2.24 -6.44
CA TYR A 19 -5.18 -2.93 -5.43
C TYR A 19 -5.67 -4.29 -5.93
N ARG A 20 -5.75 -5.25 -5.00
CA ARG A 20 -6.39 -6.55 -5.18
C ARG A 20 -7.68 -6.58 -4.37
N LEU A 21 -8.79 -6.95 -4.99
CA LEU A 21 -10.05 -7.15 -4.29
C LEU A 21 -9.94 -8.37 -3.35
N LEU A 22 -10.26 -8.18 -2.07
CA LEU A 22 -10.31 -9.27 -1.09
C LEU A 22 -11.69 -9.92 -1.04
N THR A 23 -12.73 -9.10 -0.88
CA THR A 23 -14.13 -9.53 -0.82
C THR A 23 -15.05 -8.35 -1.12
N THR A 24 -16.30 -8.65 -1.45
CA THR A 24 -17.42 -7.69 -1.47
C THR A 24 -18.40 -7.93 -0.33
N GLU A 25 -18.16 -8.93 0.52
CA GLU A 25 -19.00 -9.23 1.67
C GLU A 25 -18.75 -8.25 2.82
N GLY A 26 -19.78 -8.03 3.64
CA GLY A 26 -19.68 -7.11 4.78
C GLY A 26 -19.68 -5.63 4.41
N VAL A 27 -19.97 -5.27 3.15
CA VAL A 27 -20.15 -3.88 2.72
C VAL A 27 -21.51 -3.69 2.05
N GLU A 28 -22.26 -2.69 2.50
CA GLU A 28 -23.54 -2.31 1.88
C GLU A 28 -23.76 -0.80 1.96
N THR A 29 -24.46 -0.25 0.97
CA THR A 29 -24.92 1.14 1.02
C THR A 29 -26.26 1.22 1.72
N VAL A 30 -26.42 2.18 2.62
CA VAL A 30 -27.68 2.45 3.33
C VAL A 30 -28.10 3.91 3.14
N GLU A 31 -29.40 4.16 3.09
CA GLU A 31 -29.94 5.52 3.06
C GLU A 31 -29.84 6.17 4.44
N GLY A 32 -29.37 7.41 4.46
CA GLY A 32 -29.27 8.25 5.65
C GLY A 32 -30.16 9.49 5.54
N PRO A 33 -30.16 10.33 6.60
CA PRO A 33 -30.97 11.54 6.63
C PRO A 33 -30.62 12.49 5.48
N ASP A 34 -31.60 13.28 5.06
CA ASP A 34 -31.49 14.27 3.99
C ASP A 34 -31.02 13.71 2.63
N GLY A 35 -31.33 12.44 2.35
CA GLY A 35 -31.00 11.78 1.08
C GLY A 35 -29.52 11.43 0.92
N ARG A 36 -28.75 11.42 2.02
CA ARG A 36 -27.33 11.04 2.00
C ARG A 36 -27.18 9.52 1.95
N THR A 37 -26.22 9.03 1.17
CA THR A 37 -25.85 7.60 1.17
C THR A 37 -24.71 7.37 2.15
N PHE A 38 -24.85 6.36 3.01
CA PHE A 38 -23.80 5.91 3.93
C PHE A 38 -23.29 4.53 3.50
N LEU A 39 -22.02 4.27 3.74
CA LEU A 39 -21.44 2.93 3.62
C LEU A 39 -21.44 2.27 5.00
N LYS A 40 -22.16 1.16 5.12
CA LYS A 40 -22.12 0.31 6.30
C LYS A 40 -21.10 -0.79 6.07
N VAL A 41 -20.18 -0.93 7.01
CA VAL A 41 -19.08 -1.91 6.97
C VAL A 41 -19.21 -2.81 8.19
N ALA A 42 -19.27 -4.11 7.96
CA ALA A 42 -19.30 -5.13 9.00
C ALA A 42 -17.91 -5.27 9.67
N PRO A 43 -17.83 -5.51 10.98
CA PRO A 43 -16.56 -5.70 11.69
C PRO A 43 -15.67 -6.78 11.06
N GLU A 44 -16.27 -7.87 10.59
CA GLU A 44 -15.57 -9.02 9.99
C GLU A 44 -14.82 -8.64 8.71
N ALA A 45 -15.30 -7.63 7.96
CA ALA A 45 -14.60 -7.12 6.79
C ALA A 45 -13.30 -6.37 7.18
N LEU A 46 -13.30 -5.69 8.33
CA LEU A 46 -12.10 -5.03 8.86
C LEU A 46 -11.10 -6.05 9.41
N GLU A 47 -11.59 -7.10 10.08
CA GLU A 47 -10.76 -8.21 10.56
C GLU A 47 -10.05 -8.90 9.41
N LEU A 48 -10.79 -9.30 8.36
CA LEU A 48 -10.22 -9.91 7.15
C LEU A 48 -9.16 -9.01 6.49
N LEU A 49 -9.44 -7.71 6.37
CA LEU A 49 -8.51 -6.75 5.79
C LEU A 49 -7.22 -6.67 6.61
N ALA A 50 -7.33 -6.56 7.93
CA ALA A 50 -6.18 -6.45 8.82
C ALA A 50 -5.35 -7.73 8.83
N GLU A 51 -5.99 -8.90 8.94
CA GLU A 51 -5.32 -10.21 8.90
C GLU A 51 -4.56 -10.40 7.59
N THR A 52 -5.22 -10.16 6.46
CA THR A 52 -4.61 -10.30 5.12
C THR A 52 -3.45 -9.33 4.96
N ALA A 53 -3.61 -8.07 5.38
CA ALA A 53 -2.55 -7.06 5.26
C ALA A 53 -1.32 -7.42 6.11
N MET A 54 -1.54 -7.90 7.34
CA MET A 54 -0.45 -8.30 8.23
C MET A 54 0.28 -9.55 7.73
N HIS A 55 -0.44 -10.51 7.14
CA HIS A 55 0.16 -11.64 6.45
C HIS A 55 0.99 -11.17 5.25
N ASP A 56 0.39 -10.39 4.33
CA ASP A 56 1.04 -10.01 3.08
C ASP A 56 2.26 -9.11 3.30
N ILE A 57 2.24 -8.19 4.28
CA ILE A 57 3.40 -7.34 4.60
C ILE A 57 4.56 -8.11 5.23
N ALA A 58 4.29 -9.25 5.89
CA ALA A 58 5.32 -10.08 6.49
C ALA A 58 6.06 -10.94 5.45
N HIS A 59 5.39 -11.28 4.34
CA HIS A 59 5.90 -12.23 3.35
C HIS A 59 6.24 -11.60 2.00
N TYR A 60 5.65 -10.46 1.65
CA TYR A 60 5.84 -9.84 0.34
C TYR A 60 6.38 -8.41 0.44
N LEU A 61 7.09 -8.00 -0.60
CA LEU A 61 7.66 -6.66 -0.74
C LEU A 61 7.11 -5.96 -1.98
N ARG A 62 7.07 -4.63 -1.95
CA ARG A 62 6.64 -3.84 -3.11
C ARG A 62 7.62 -4.03 -4.28
N PRO A 63 7.13 -4.11 -5.53
CA PRO A 63 8.00 -4.24 -6.72
C PRO A 63 9.05 -3.14 -6.83
N ALA A 64 8.69 -1.89 -6.48
CA ALA A 64 9.61 -0.76 -6.50
C ALA A 64 10.80 -0.96 -5.55
N HIS A 65 10.60 -1.59 -4.39
CA HIS A 65 11.69 -1.88 -3.46
C HIS A 65 12.60 -3.00 -3.98
N LEU A 66 12.02 -4.07 -4.52
CA LEU A 66 12.78 -5.17 -5.12
C LEU A 66 13.62 -4.69 -6.33
N ALA A 67 13.08 -3.74 -7.12
CA ALA A 67 13.81 -3.12 -8.22
C ALA A 67 15.04 -2.31 -7.74
N GLN A 68 14.97 -1.69 -6.56
CA GLN A 68 16.13 -1.01 -5.96
C GLN A 68 17.24 -2.01 -5.62
N LEU A 69 16.90 -3.16 -5.02
CA LEU A 69 17.87 -4.23 -4.76
C LEU A 69 18.49 -4.76 -6.05
N ARG A 70 17.68 -4.93 -7.11
CA ARG A 70 18.18 -5.35 -8.42
C ARG A 70 19.17 -4.35 -9.01
N THR A 71 18.90 -3.06 -8.85
CA THR A 71 19.76 -1.97 -9.35
C THR A 71 21.16 -2.05 -8.74
N ILE A 72 21.29 -2.36 -7.45
CA ILE A 72 22.59 -2.53 -6.77
C ILE A 72 23.42 -3.63 -7.43
N LEU A 73 22.79 -4.72 -7.89
CA LEU A 73 23.50 -5.83 -8.54
C LEU A 73 24.07 -5.43 -9.91
N ASP A 74 23.34 -4.60 -10.65
CA ASP A 74 23.71 -4.14 -12.00
C ASP A 74 24.69 -2.96 -11.99
N ASP A 75 24.76 -2.22 -10.89
CA ASP A 75 25.63 -1.06 -10.75
C ASP A 75 27.12 -1.47 -10.79
N PRO A 76 27.91 -0.98 -11.76
CA PRO A 76 29.35 -1.25 -11.81
C PRO A 76 30.13 -0.57 -10.66
N GLU A 77 29.59 0.47 -10.03
CA GLU A 77 30.22 1.20 -8.92
C GLU A 77 29.92 0.58 -7.55
N ALA A 78 28.93 -0.31 -7.46
CA ALA A 78 28.57 -0.98 -6.22
C ALA A 78 29.67 -1.93 -5.74
N SER A 79 29.96 -1.89 -4.44
CA SER A 79 31.02 -2.72 -3.86
C SER A 79 30.64 -4.20 -3.88
N PRO A 80 31.62 -5.13 -3.78
CA PRO A 80 31.32 -6.54 -3.61
C PRO A 80 30.39 -6.85 -2.43
N ASN A 81 30.50 -6.08 -1.34
CA ASN A 81 29.65 -6.26 -0.16
C ASN A 81 28.21 -5.78 -0.39
N ASP A 82 28.01 -4.68 -1.12
CA ASP A 82 26.67 -4.21 -1.45
C ASP A 82 25.94 -5.25 -2.29
N LYS A 83 26.63 -5.82 -3.29
CA LYS A 83 26.08 -6.88 -4.14
C LYS A 83 25.80 -8.16 -3.36
N PHE A 84 26.67 -8.53 -2.43
CA PHE A 84 26.47 -9.68 -1.56
C PHE A 84 25.21 -9.52 -0.69
N VAL A 85 25.07 -8.39 0.00
CA VAL A 85 23.92 -8.12 0.87
C VAL A 85 22.62 -8.03 0.06
N ALA A 86 22.62 -7.32 -1.07
CA ALA A 86 21.44 -7.22 -1.92
C ALA A 86 20.97 -8.59 -2.43
N LEU A 87 21.90 -9.45 -2.85
CA LEU A 87 21.59 -10.80 -3.31
C LEU A 87 20.96 -11.64 -2.18
N ASP A 88 21.48 -11.56 -0.97
CA ASP A 88 20.95 -12.33 0.16
C ASP A 88 19.58 -11.83 0.62
N LEU A 89 19.34 -10.51 0.58
CA LEU A 89 18.00 -9.95 0.80
C LEU A 89 16.99 -10.41 -0.26
N MET A 90 17.40 -10.45 -1.54
CA MET A 90 16.55 -10.96 -2.61
C MET A 90 16.24 -12.46 -2.47
N LYS A 91 17.22 -13.27 -2.03
CA LYS A 91 16.97 -14.69 -1.72
C LYS A 91 16.00 -14.84 -0.57
N ASN A 92 16.17 -14.06 0.50
CA ASN A 92 15.26 -14.08 1.65
C ASN A 92 13.82 -13.74 1.25
N ALA A 93 13.64 -12.76 0.36
CA ALA A 93 12.32 -12.39 -0.15
C ALA A 93 11.63 -13.48 -1.01
N ASN A 94 12.37 -14.51 -1.44
CA ASN A 94 11.85 -15.63 -2.24
C ASN A 94 11.61 -16.91 -1.41
N ILE A 95 11.99 -16.93 -0.13
CA ILE A 95 11.79 -18.07 0.78
C ILE A 95 10.44 -17.90 1.47
#